data_AF-A0A931AVU4-F1
#
_entry.id   AF-A0A931AVU4-F1
#
_cell.length_a   1.000
_cell.length_b   1.000
_cell.length_c   1.000
_cell.angle_alpha   90.00
_cell.angle_beta   90.00
_cell.angle_gamma   90.00
#
_symmetry.space_group_name_H-M   'P 1'
#
loop_
_entity.id
_entity.type
_entity.pdbx_description
1 polymer ?
#
loop_
_entity_poly.entity_id
_entity_poly.type
_entity_poly.pdbx_seq_one_letter_code
_entity_poly.pdbx_strand_id
1 'polypeptide(L)' 'MSGGTVVFEPRDGMYRLVVNGTPLEGEPGQPLRFETAAEAERVRDSREQLFGSRR' A
#
# COMPACT_ATOMS: atom_id res chain seq x y z
N MET A 1 5.56 0.91 -18.11
CA MET A 1 4.19 0.37 -18.02
C MET A 1 3.67 0.66 -16.62
N SER A 2 2.45 1.17 -16.54
CA SER A 2 1.78 1.88 -15.45
C SER A 2 2.27 1.56 -14.04
N GLY A 3 3.15 2.42 -13.50
CA GLY A 3 3.45 2.48 -12.07
C GLY A 3 2.16 2.85 -11.37
N GLY A 4 1.55 1.86 -10.72
CA GLY A 4 0.25 2.07 -10.12
C GLY A 4 0.34 3.15 -9.06
N THR A 5 -0.61 4.07 -9.01
CA THR A 5 -0.61 5.10 -7.98
C THR A 5 -0.88 4.44 -6.64
N VAL A 6 0.09 4.55 -5.73
CA VAL A 6 -0.02 4.04 -4.36
C VAL A 6 -0.39 5.20 -3.44
N VAL A 7 -1.53 5.09 -2.77
CA VAL A 7 -2.07 6.13 -1.88
C VAL A 7 -2.30 5.53 -0.49
N PHE A 8 -1.97 6.29 0.54
CA PHE A 8 -2.31 6.00 1.94
C PHE A 8 -3.59 6.73 2.30
N GLU A 9 -4.62 5.98 2.65
CA GLU A 9 -5.88 6.57 3.10
C GLU A 9 -6.07 6.32 4.59
N PRO A 10 -6.21 7.38 5.42
CA PRO A 10 -6.60 7.22 6.81
C PRO A 10 -8.08 6.79 6.89
N ARG A 11 -8.36 5.73 7.65
CA ARG A 11 -9.69 5.17 7.93
C ARG A 11 -9.74 4.69 9.39
N ASP A 12 -10.67 5.24 10.17
CA ASP A 12 -10.97 4.76 11.52
C ASP A 12 -9.74 4.68 12.45
N GLY A 13 -8.81 5.64 12.31
CA GLY A 13 -7.56 5.68 13.11
C GLY A 13 -6.43 4.79 12.58
N MET A 14 -6.64 4.07 11.48
CA MET A 14 -5.64 3.24 10.79
C MET A 14 -5.39 3.79 9.38
N TYR A 15 -4.32 3.32 8.74
CA TYR A 15 -4.02 3.62 7.33
C TYR A 15 -4.24 2.38 6.48
N ARG A 16 -4.79 2.54 5.28
CA ARG A 16 -4.84 1.46 4.28
C ARG A 16 -4.03 1.82 3.05
N LEU A 17 -3.48 0.80 2.40
CA LEU A 17 -2.74 0.97 1.14
C LEU A 17 -3.67 0.76 -0.05
N VAL A 18 -3.76 1.74 -0.93
CA VAL A 18 -4.59 1.70 -2.14
C VAL A 18 -3.68 1.77 -3.36
N VAL A 19 -3.77 0.79 -4.25
CA VAL A 19 -3.01 0.73 -5.50
C VAL A 19 -3.99 0.85 -6.66
N ASN A 20 -3.84 1.89 -7.49
CA ASN A 20 -4.74 2.15 -8.62
C ASN A 20 -6.23 2.24 -8.23
N GLY A 21 -6.53 2.77 -7.04
CA GLY A 21 -7.90 2.85 -6.52
C GLY A 21 -8.40 1.55 -5.87
N THR A 22 -7.64 0.47 -5.89
CA THR A 22 -7.98 -0.80 -5.24
C THR A 22 -7.24 -0.92 -3.91
N PRO A 23 -7.94 -1.06 -2.77
CA PRO A 23 -7.31 -1.38 -1.50
C PRO A 23 -6.55 -2.70 -1.61
N LEU A 24 -5.28 -2.71 -1.20
CA LEU A 24 -4.55 -3.95 -1.05
C LEU A 24 -5.20 -4.75 0.07
N GLU A 25 -5.35 -6.05 -0.14
CA GLU A 25 -5.84 -6.98 0.86
C GLU A 25 -4.66 -7.63 1.58
N GLY A 26 -4.73 -7.69 2.91
CA GLY A 26 -3.76 -8.40 3.74
C GLY A 26 -4.19 -9.85 3.96
N GLU A 27 -5.45 -10.01 4.35
CA GLU A 27 -6.14 -11.30 4.42
C GLU A 27 -7.28 -11.34 3.39
N PRO A 28 -7.76 -12.52 2.97
CA PRO A 28 -8.86 -12.63 2.02
C PRO A 28 -10.10 -11.83 2.49
N GLY A 29 -10.51 -10.83 1.72
CA GLY A 29 -11.64 -9.96 2.04
C GLY A 29 -11.37 -8.89 3.11
N GLN A 30 -10.13 -8.74 3.57
CA GLN A 30 -9.75 -7.69 4.52
C GLN A 30 -8.64 -6.79 3.95
N PRO A 31 -8.89 -5.47 3.87
CA PRO A 31 -7.87 -4.53 3.41
C PRO A 31 -6.68 -4.54 4.38
N LEU A 32 -5.49 -4.45 3.83
CA LEU A 32 -4.23 -4.29 4.57
C LEU A 32 -4.28 -2.96 5.31
N ARG A 33 -4.21 -3.05 6.63
CA ARG A 33 -4.26 -1.91 7.55
C ARG A 33 -2.93 -1.76 8.27
N PHE A 34 -2.58 -0.51 8.55
CA PHE A 34 -1.38 -0.11 9.28
C PHE A 34 -1.80 0.79 10.43
N GLU A 35 -1.18 0.61 11.59
CA GLU A 35 -1.45 1.44 12.76
C GLU A 35 -0.82 2.83 12.58
N THR A 36 0.29 2.90 11.83
CA THR A 36 1.02 4.14 11.59
C THR A 36 1.28 4.40 10.11
N ALA A 37 1.37 5.69 9.75
CA ALA A 37 1.78 6.11 8.41
C ALA A 37 3.19 5.58 8.05
N ALA A 38 4.10 5.55 9.02
CA ALA A 38 5.48 5.11 8.83
C ALA A 38 5.58 3.62 8.42
N GLU A 39 4.75 2.75 9.00
CA GLU A 39 4.68 1.34 8.59
C GLU A 39 4.15 1.20 7.16
N ALA A 40 3.11 1.96 6.85
CA ALA A 40 2.53 1.98 5.53
C ALA A 40 3.57 2.45 4.49
N GLU A 41 4.33 3.50 4.78
CA GLU A 41 5.42 4.02 3.94
C GLU A 41 6.54 3.01 3.71
N ARG A 42 6.97 2.28 4.76
CA ARG A 42 7.98 1.22 4.61
C ARG A 42 7.53 0.10 3.67
N VAL A 43 6.24 -0.25 3.70
CA VAL A 43 5.69 -1.26 2.79
C VAL A 43 5.61 -0.75 1.36
N ARG A 44 5.26 0.52 1.15
CA ARG A 44 5.32 1.14 -0.19
C ARG A 44 6.74 1.07 -0.75
N ASP A 45 7.72 1.56 -0.01
CA ASP A 45 9.13 1.59 -0.44
C ASP A 45 9.64 0.18 -0.77
N SER A 46 9.33 -0.81 0.08
CA SER A 46 9.68 -2.21 -0.16
C SER A 46 9.05 -2.76 -1.44
N ARG A 47 7.81 -2.38 -1.77
CA ARG A 47 7.13 -2.82 -3.00
C ARG A 47 7.64 -2.08 -4.23
N GLU A 48 7.95 -0.80 -4.12
CA GLU A 48 8.63 -0.04 -5.18
C GLU A 48 9.99 -0.65 -5.50
N GLN A 49 10.73 -1.12 -4.48
CA GLN A 49 12.00 -1.83 -4.70
C GLN A 49 11.79 -3.21 -5.36
N LEU A 50 10.78 -3.98 -4.96
CA LEU A 50 10.52 -5.33 -5.50
C LEU A 50 9.95 -5.31 -6.92
N PHE A 51 9.09 -4.34 -7.23
CA PHE A 51 8.38 -4.26 -8.52
C PHE A 51 8.91 -3.16 -9.45
N GLY A 52 9.75 -2.24 -8.95
CA GLY A 52 10.41 -1.19 -9.72
C GLY A 52 11.84 -1.50 -10.16
N SER A 53 12.42 -2.64 -9.75
CA SER A 53 13.84 -2.98 -10.01
C SER A 53 14.14 -3.81 -11.26
N ARG A 54 13.24 -3.90 -12.25
CA ARG A 54 13.61 -4.40 -13.60
C ARG A 54 13.69 -3.26 -14.60
N ARG A 55 14.90 -2.73 -14.77
CA ARG A 55 15.34 -2.01 -15.98
C ARG A 55 15.37 -2.97 -17.17
#